data_AF-A0A412QZI2-F1
#
_entry.id   AF-A0A412QZI2-F1
#
_cell.length_a   1.000
_cell.length_b   1.000
_cell.length_c   1.000
_cell.angle_alpha   90.00
_cell.angle_beta   90.00
_cell.angle_gamma   90.00
#
_symmetry.space_group_name_H-M   'P 1'
#
loop_
_entity.id
_entity.type
_entity.pdbx_description
1 polymer ?
#
loop_
_entity_poly.entity_id
_entity_poly.type
_entity_poly.pdbx_seq_one_letter_code
_entity_poly.pdbx_strand_id
1 'polypeptide(L)'
;MNNDLFADNSWYFRNALIRANYRNVRKEVEPDMSFLNLFFRNLMMGENHELKNGFVAPLYPNNPKHPQQKYLLTVKGLAIFNSTK
;
A
#
# COMPACT_ATOMS: atom_id res chain seq x y z
N MET A 1 8.86 -11.82 23.36
CA MET A 1 7.81 -11.72 22.33
C MET A 1 8.50 -11.69 20.98
N ASN A 2 8.24 -12.66 20.09
CA ASN A 2 8.87 -12.72 18.77
C ASN A 2 8.13 -11.79 17.80
N ASN A 3 8.87 -10.85 17.20
CA ASN A 3 8.36 -9.88 16.23
C ASN A 3 8.41 -10.43 14.79
N ASP A 4 8.84 -11.68 14.61
CA ASP A 4 9.13 -12.29 13.32
C ASP A 4 7.90 -12.29 12.40
N LEU A 5 6.72 -12.58 12.96
CA LEU A 5 5.45 -12.56 12.21
C LEU A 5 5.15 -11.17 11.60
N PHE A 6 5.53 -10.09 12.28
CA PHE A 6 5.36 -8.73 11.78
C PHE A 6 6.52 -8.29 10.90
N ALA A 7 7.75 -8.74 11.18
CA ALA A 7 8.92 -8.44 10.38
C ALA A 7 8.78 -8.98 8.94
N ASP A 8 8.32 -10.22 8.80
CA ASP A 8 8.10 -10.88 7.50
C ASP A 8 6.98 -10.20 6.69
N ASN A 9 6.00 -9.61 7.38
CA ASN A 9 4.84 -8.94 6.78
C ASN A 9 4.97 -7.40 6.72
N SER A 10 6.05 -6.84 7.24
CA SER A 10 6.23 -5.39 7.44
C SER A 10 6.14 -4.59 6.14
N TRP A 11 6.69 -5.15 5.06
CA TRP A 11 6.64 -4.56 3.74
C TRP A 11 5.20 -4.51 3.18
N TYR A 12 4.43 -5.58 3.39
CA TYR A 12 3.03 -5.66 2.97
C TYR A 12 2.14 -4.72 3.79
N PHE A 13 2.37 -4.64 5.10
CA PHE A 13 1.66 -3.71 5.98
C PHE A 13 1.85 -2.26 5.53
N ARG A 14 3.09 -1.85 5.26
CA ARG A 14 3.40 -0.51 4.75
C ARG A 14 2.63 -0.22 3.46
N ASN A 15 2.60 -1.15 2.51
CA ASN A 15 1.93 -0.95 1.23
C ASN A 15 0.40 -0.85 1.40
N ALA A 16 -0.19 -1.69 2.25
CA ALA A 16 -1.60 -1.62 2.61
C ALA A 16 -1.96 -0.29 3.27
N LEU A 17 -1.16 0.16 4.23
CA LEU A 17 -1.36 1.43 4.93
C LEU A 17 -1.25 2.63 4.00
N ILE A 18 -0.24 2.66 3.13
CA ILE A 18 -0.08 3.75 2.16
C ILE A 18 -1.30 3.81 1.25
N ARG A 19 -1.75 2.65 0.73
CA ARG A 19 -2.89 2.61 -0.20
C ARG A 19 -4.21 2.97 0.47
N ALA A 20 -4.42 2.51 1.70
CA ALA A 20 -5.61 2.85 2.48
C ALA A 20 -5.73 4.34 2.77
N ASN A 21 -4.61 5.05 2.89
CA ASN A 21 -4.57 6.50 3.14
C ASN A 21 -4.30 7.33 1.87
N TYR A 22 -4.12 6.69 0.71
CA TYR A 22 -3.73 7.41 -0.50
C TYR A 22 -4.91 8.20 -1.06
N ARG A 23 -4.68 9.49 -1.32
CA ARG A 23 -5.68 10.35 -1.95
C ARG A 23 -5.08 11.11 -3.13
N ASN A 24 -5.80 11.12 -4.25
CA ASN A 24 -5.49 11.91 -5.43
C ASN A 24 -6.77 12.45 -6.08
N VAL A 25 -7.17 13.65 -5.70
CA VAL A 25 -8.40 14.32 -6.15
C VAL A 25 -8.44 14.48 -7.67
N ARG A 26 -7.31 14.80 -8.31
CA ARG A 26 -7.24 15.00 -9.77
C ARG A 26 -7.48 13.72 -10.57
N LYS A 27 -7.29 12.56 -9.93
CA LYS A 27 -7.50 11.24 -10.53
C LYS A 27 -8.67 10.49 -9.89
N GLU A 28 -9.46 11.18 -9.05
CA GLU A 28 -10.59 10.61 -8.31
C GLU A 28 -10.22 9.36 -7.50
N VAL A 29 -8.99 9.31 -6.98
CA VAL A 29 -8.55 8.25 -6.08
C VAL A 29 -8.81 8.72 -4.65
N GLU A 30 -9.72 8.04 -3.96
CA GLU A 30 -10.04 8.32 -2.56
C GLU A 30 -9.47 7.23 -1.64
N PRO A 31 -9.26 7.54 -0.34
CA PRO A 31 -8.85 6.55 0.65
C PRO A 31 -9.78 5.33 0.71
N ASP A 32 -9.21 4.13 0.88
CA ASP A 32 -9.97 2.87 0.94
C ASP A 32 -9.38 1.90 1.98
N MET A 33 -10.10 1.73 3.10
CA MET A 33 -9.67 0.86 4.19
C MET A 33 -9.70 -0.64 3.84
N SER A 34 -10.27 -1.03 2.69
CA SER A 34 -10.28 -2.42 2.24
C SER A 34 -8.87 -3.02 2.15
N PHE A 35 -7.85 -2.23 1.78
CA PHE A 35 -6.47 -2.69 1.71
C PHE A 35 -5.89 -3.10 3.07
N LEU A 36 -6.23 -2.37 4.13
CA LEU A 36 -5.87 -2.76 5.50
C LEU A 36 -6.65 -4.00 5.94
N ASN A 37 -7.93 -4.10 5.61
CA ASN A 37 -8.73 -5.28 5.91
C ASN A 37 -8.18 -6.54 5.25
N LEU A 38 -7.77 -6.47 3.97
CA LEU A 38 -7.13 -7.58 3.25
C LEU A 38 -5.80 -7.98 3.89
N PHE A 39 -4.99 -7.01 4.33
CA PHE A 39 -3.78 -7.28 5.08
C PHE A 39 -4.06 -8.04 6.38
N PHE A 40 -5.00 -7.54 7.20
CA PHE A 40 -5.33 -8.20 8.47
C PHE A 40 -5.96 -9.57 8.28
N ARG A 41 -6.76 -9.75 7.22
CA ARG A 41 -7.27 -11.06 6.79
C ARG A 41 -6.16 -12.04 6.45
N ASN A 42 -5.18 -11.63 5.66
CA ASN A 42 -4.01 -12.47 5.38
C ASN A 42 -3.26 -12.82 6.68
N LEU A 43 -3.04 -11.83 7.55
CA LEU A 43 -2.26 -11.98 8.77
C LEU A 43 -2.97 -12.85 9.84
N MET A 44 -4.25 -12.60 10.11
CA MET A 44 -4.98 -13.22 11.22
C MET A 44 -5.74 -14.48 10.81
N MET A 45 -6.24 -14.53 9.58
CA MET A 45 -7.07 -15.63 9.09
C MET A 45 -6.30 -16.60 8.17
N GLY A 46 -5.04 -16.29 7.85
CA GLY A 46 -4.24 -17.10 6.92
C GLY A 46 -4.76 -17.04 5.47
N GLU A 47 -5.50 -16.00 5.11
CA GLU A 47 -5.98 -15.80 3.75
C GLU A 47 -4.83 -15.38 2.81
N ASN A 48 -5.06 -15.48 1.49
CA ASN A 48 -4.04 -15.22 0.47
C ASN A 48 -4.51 -14.18 -0.54
N HIS A 49 -4.89 -12.99 -0.06
CA HIS A 49 -5.26 -11.86 -0.93
C HIS A 49 -4.04 -11.20 -1.55
N GLU A 50 -4.07 -10.97 -2.86
CA GLU A 50 -2.98 -10.29 -3.57
C GLU A 50 -2.99 -8.78 -3.29
N LEU A 51 -1.96 -8.29 -2.59
CA LEU A 51 -1.72 -6.85 -2.41
C LEU A 51 -0.75 -6.34 -3.49
N LYS A 52 -1.30 -5.99 -4.66
CA LYS A 52 -0.50 -5.57 -5.84
C LYS A 52 0.48 -4.44 -5.52
N ASN A 53 1.76 -4.70 -5.79
CA ASN A 53 2.84 -3.72 -5.65
C ASN A 53 2.91 -2.73 -6.82
N GLY A 54 3.51 -1.58 -6.54
CA GLY A 54 3.76 -0.53 -7.53
C GLY A 54 2.57 0.40 -7.76
N PHE A 55 1.56 0.39 -6.89
CA PHE A 55 0.46 1.36 -6.93
C PHE A 55 0.99 2.80 -6.79
N VAL A 56 1.90 3.00 -5.86
CA VAL A 56 2.62 4.25 -5.67
C VAL A 56 4.13 4.03 -5.66
N ALA A 57 4.88 5.07 -5.96
CA ALA A 57 6.34 5.12 -5.83
C ALA A 57 6.76 6.21 -4.85
N PRO A 58 7.85 6.02 -4.09
CA PRO A 58 8.41 7.07 -3.26
C PRO A 58 8.89 8.25 -4.12
N LEU A 59 8.65 9.47 -3.66
CA LEU A 59 9.14 10.69 -4.30
C LEU A 59 10.68 10.78 -4.24
N TYR A 60 11.27 10.31 -3.15
CA TYR A 60 12.72 10.29 -2.92
C TYR A 60 13.21 8.84 -2.75
N PRO A 61 13.33 8.05 -3.83
CA PRO A 61 13.73 6.64 -3.75
C PRO A 61 15.13 6.44 -3.17
N ASN A 62 16.06 7.37 -3.47
CA ASN A 62 17.45 7.31 -3.00
C ASN A 62 17.62 7.76 -1.55
N ASN A 63 16.56 8.27 -0.91
CA ASN A 63 16.58 8.67 0.49
C ASN A 63 15.30 8.16 1.19
N PRO A 64 15.22 6.85 1.49
CA PRO A 64 14.00 6.24 2.03
C PRO A 64 13.60 6.80 3.40
N LYS A 65 14.55 7.40 4.14
CA LYS A 65 14.33 8.04 5.45
C LYS A 65 14.12 9.56 5.35
N HIS A 66 13.86 10.09 4.15
CA HIS A 66 13.60 11.52 3.99
C HIS A 66 12.39 11.94 4.84
N PRO A 67 12.52 12.98 5.69
CA PRO A 67 11.45 13.37 6.64
C PRO A 67 10.17 13.83 5.94
N GLN A 68 10.27 14.31 4.70
CA GLN A 68 9.12 14.69 3.87
C GLN A 68 8.89 13.69 2.73
N GLN A 69 9.20 12.40 2.94
CA GLN A 69 8.91 11.38 1.94
C GLN A 69 7.42 11.41 1.57
N LYS A 70 7.14 11.44 0.28
CA LYS A 70 5.78 11.38 -0.27
C LYS A 70 5.66 10.18 -1.20
N TYR A 71 4.43 9.81 -1.53
CA TYR A 71 4.13 8.74 -2.46
C TYR A 71 3.36 9.30 -3.64
N LEU A 72 3.83 9.01 -4.86
CA LEU A 72 3.20 9.43 -6.10
C LEU A 72 2.49 8.25 -6.75
N LEU A 73 1.28 8.49 -7.29
CA LEU A 73 0.57 7.49 -8.10
C LEU A 73 1.41 7.15 -9.33
N THR A 74 1.66 5.87 -9.56
CA THR A 74 2.38 5.43 -10.76
C THR A 74 1.41 5.21 -11.92
N VAL A 75 1.95 5.09 -13.14
CA VAL A 75 1.15 4.67 -14.31
C VAL A 75 0.54 3.29 -14.09
N LYS A 76 1.28 2.35 -13.51
CA LYS A 76 0.79 1.00 -13.14
C LYS A 76 -0.33 1.09 -12.11
N GLY A 77 -0.18 1.94 -11.09
CA GLY A 77 -1.18 2.15 -10.05
C GLY A 77 -2.48 2.73 -10.60
N LEU A 78 -2.38 3.70 -11.51
CA LEU A 78 -3.53 4.25 -12.21
C LEU A 78 -4.22 3.19 -13.07
N ALA A 79 -3.47 2.36 -13.80
CA ALA A 79 -4.03 1.25 -14.57
C ALA A 79 -4.74 0.22 -13.67
N ILE A 80 -4.13 -0.14 -12.54
CA ILE A 80 -4.75 -1.03 -11.54
C ILE A 80 -6.06 -0.42 -11.03
N PHE A 81 -6.04 0.85 -10.62
CA PHE A 81 -7.23 1.55 -10.12
C PHE A 81 -8.37 1.53 -11.13
N ASN A 82 -8.08 1.89 -12.39
CA ASN A 82 -9.07 1.92 -13.46
C ASN A 82 -9.58 0.53 -13.85
N SER A 83 -8.79 -0.54 -13.64
CA SER A 83 -9.22 -1.92 -13.91
C SER A 83 -10.16 -2.51 -12.84
N THR A 84 -10.19 -1.89 -11.66
CA THR A 84 -10.99 -2.34 -10.51
C THR A 84 -12.19 -1.41 -10.21
N LYS A 85 -12.32 -0.31 -10.97
CA LYS A 85 -13.46 0.61 -10.93
C LYS A 85 -14.57 0.08 -11.83
#